data_AF-A0A938YP24-F1
#
_entry.id   AF-A0A938YP24-F1
#
_cell.length_a   1.000
_cell.length_b   1.000
_cell.length_c   1.000
_cell.angle_alpha   90.00
_cell.angle_beta   90.00
_cell.angle_gamma   90.00
#
_symmetry.space_group_name_H-M   'P 1'
#
loop_
_entity.id
_entity.type
_entity.pdbx_description
1 polymer ?
#
loop_
_entity_poly.entity_id
_entity_poly.type
_entity_poly.pdbx_seq_one_letter_code
_entity_poly.pdbx_strand_id
1 'polypeptide(L)'
;MREDQLIDALIGELGGSPVVQWQPGGRYGLISSFADRIFDPPARLDFDLVQLVRHLDHPTAGTLFPHIQDPLRRAFVQFAFHLEEELATHVISGSVIRLIGGVITVDPVRDPRDLLPDLPPGKYEWGIKTSRPLGK
;
A
#
# COMPACT_ATOMS: atom_id res chain seq x y z
N MET A 1 7.87 -16.46 -17.52
CA MET A 1 7.29 -16.44 -16.16
C MET A 1 6.05 -15.54 -16.22
N ARG A 2 4.96 -15.86 -15.51
CA ARG A 2 3.85 -14.88 -15.37
C ARG A 2 4.21 -13.89 -14.26
N GLU A 3 3.74 -12.65 -14.35
CA GLU A 3 4.06 -11.59 -13.37
C GLU A 3 3.64 -11.99 -11.95
N ASP A 4 2.45 -12.61 -11.82
CA ASP A 4 1.94 -13.19 -10.57
C ASP A 4 2.94 -14.16 -9.91
N GLN A 5 3.56 -15.05 -10.70
CA GLN A 5 4.51 -16.05 -10.20
C GLN A 5 5.82 -15.44 -9.73
N LEU A 6 6.23 -14.31 -10.32
CA LEU A 6 7.43 -13.59 -9.92
C LEU A 6 7.19 -12.88 -8.58
N ILE A 7 6.00 -12.30 -8.39
CA ILE A 7 5.60 -11.64 -7.15
C ILE A 7 5.39 -12.67 -6.02
N ASP A 8 4.72 -13.80 -6.28
CA ASP A 8 4.58 -14.88 -5.30
C ASP A 8 5.94 -15.46 -4.86
N ALA A 9 6.87 -15.64 -5.81
CA ALA A 9 8.23 -16.09 -5.51
C ALA A 9 9.01 -15.07 -4.67
N LEU A 10 8.93 -13.77 -5.02
CA LEU A 10 9.61 -12.69 -4.30
C LEU A 10 9.03 -12.44 -2.90
N ILE A 11 7.71 -12.57 -2.72
CA ILE A 11 7.07 -12.54 -1.39
C ILE A 11 7.50 -13.77 -0.57
N GLY A 12 7.51 -14.96 -1.17
CA GLY A 12 7.87 -16.21 -0.49
C GLY A 12 9.32 -16.31 -0.02
N GLU A 13 10.25 -15.55 -0.62
CA GLU A 13 11.64 -15.47 -0.16
C GLU A 13 11.84 -14.60 1.10
N LEU A 14 10.89 -13.70 1.41
CA LEU A 14 10.97 -12.81 2.57
C LEU A 14 10.24 -13.41 3.77
N GLY A 15 10.97 -14.18 4.57
CA GLY A 15 10.46 -14.97 5.71
C GLY A 15 9.84 -14.21 6.90
N GLY A 16 9.44 -12.95 6.72
CA GLY A 16 8.69 -12.13 7.67
C GLY A 16 7.67 -11.18 7.03
N SER A 17 7.49 -11.24 5.70
CA SER A 17 6.69 -10.25 4.96
C SER A 17 5.19 -10.32 5.25
N PRO A 18 4.46 -9.19 5.08
CA PRO A 18 3.01 -9.15 5.25
C PRO A 18 2.30 -10.17 4.39
N VAL A 19 1.26 -10.81 4.95
CA VAL A 19 0.40 -11.72 4.21
C VAL A 19 -0.54 -10.90 3.31
N VAL A 20 -0.04 -10.53 2.12
CA VAL A 20 -0.81 -9.81 1.10
C VAL A 20 -1.73 -10.79 0.37
N GLN A 21 -3.03 -10.63 0.54
CA GLN A 21 -4.06 -11.36 -0.21
C GLN A 21 -4.53 -10.53 -1.40
N TRP A 22 -3.91 -10.75 -2.56
CA TRP A 22 -4.35 -10.18 -3.84
C TRP A 22 -5.76 -10.63 -4.20
N GLN A 23 -6.64 -9.68 -4.49
CA GLN A 23 -8.02 -9.98 -4.87
C GLN A 23 -8.13 -10.40 -6.34
N PRO A 24 -9.18 -11.16 -6.73
CA PRO A 24 -9.33 -11.69 -8.07
C PRO A 24 -9.13 -10.65 -9.18
N GLY A 25 -8.21 -10.94 -10.10
CA GLY A 25 -7.79 -10.01 -11.17
C GLY A 25 -6.72 -9.00 -10.78
N GLY A 26 -6.07 -9.15 -9.61
CA GLY A 26 -4.85 -8.42 -9.24
C GLY A 26 -5.03 -6.93 -8.96
N ARG A 27 -6.27 -6.45 -8.82
CA ARG A 27 -6.63 -5.01 -8.78
C ARG A 27 -6.27 -4.29 -7.48
N TYR A 28 -6.21 -5.02 -6.38
CA TYR A 28 -5.82 -4.52 -5.06
C TYR A 28 -5.43 -5.70 -4.16
N GLY A 29 -4.58 -5.43 -3.18
CA GLY A 29 -4.20 -6.38 -2.13
C GLY A 29 -4.85 -6.04 -0.80
N LEU A 30 -5.05 -7.04 0.05
CA LEU A 30 -5.46 -6.86 1.44
C LEU A 30 -4.37 -7.38 2.39
N ILE A 31 -4.13 -6.64 3.47
CA ILE A 31 -3.22 -7.03 4.56
C ILE A 31 -4.05 -7.08 5.84
N SER A 32 -4.33 -8.29 6.30
CA SER A 32 -5.16 -8.54 7.50
C SER A 32 -4.33 -8.67 8.79
N SER A 33 -3.01 -8.89 8.68
CA SER A 33 -2.10 -8.94 9.83
C SER A 33 -0.64 -8.67 9.46
N PHE A 34 0.12 -8.21 10.45
CA PHE A 34 1.58 -8.01 10.38
C PHE A 34 2.16 -7.95 11.81
N ALA A 35 3.27 -8.66 12.07
CA ALA A 35 4.00 -8.63 13.36
C ALA A 35 3.08 -8.63 14.61
N ASP A 36 2.30 -9.71 14.78
CA ASP A 36 1.29 -9.93 15.83
C ASP A 36 0.10 -8.95 15.87
N ARG A 37 0.07 -7.92 15.01
CA ARG A 37 -1.07 -7.01 14.85
C ARG A 37 -2.08 -7.59 13.87
N ILE A 38 -3.37 -7.45 14.18
CA ILE A 38 -4.50 -7.75 13.28
C ILE A 38 -5.11 -6.43 12.83
N PHE A 39 -5.40 -6.32 11.53
CA PHE A 39 -6.09 -5.18 10.93
C PHE A 39 -7.54 -5.59 10.64
N ASP A 40 -8.47 -5.06 11.42
CA ASP A 40 -9.91 -5.17 11.18
C ASP A 40 -10.56 -3.77 11.24
N PRO A 41 -11.07 -3.22 10.12
CA PRO A 41 -10.99 -3.78 8.76
C PRO A 41 -9.53 -3.93 8.26
N PRO A 42 -9.26 -4.82 7.28
CA PRO A 42 -7.92 -4.98 6.71
C PRO A 42 -7.37 -3.69 6.08
N ALA A 43 -6.04 -3.53 6.12
CA ALA A 43 -5.38 -2.49 5.32
C ALA A 43 -5.41 -2.88 3.83
N ARG A 44 -5.49 -1.91 2.93
CA ARG A 44 -5.67 -2.13 1.49
C ARG A 44 -4.51 -1.55 0.67
N LEU A 45 -3.86 -2.39 -0.13
CA LEU A 45 -2.98 -1.97 -1.21
C LEU A 45 -3.84 -1.47 -2.39
N ASP A 46 -3.97 -0.17 -2.54
CA ASP A 46 -4.76 0.50 -3.59
C ASP A 46 -3.91 0.77 -4.83
N PHE A 47 -3.31 -0.31 -5.32
CA PHE A 47 -2.57 -0.41 -6.56
C PHE A 47 -2.62 -1.85 -7.07
N ASP A 48 -2.56 -2.03 -8.40
CA ASP A 48 -2.50 -3.35 -9.04
C ASP A 48 -1.05 -3.83 -9.26
N LEU A 49 -0.91 -5.09 -9.73
CA LEU A 49 0.40 -5.69 -10.02
C LEU A 49 1.18 -4.93 -11.10
N VAL A 50 0.49 -4.29 -12.06
CA VAL A 50 1.13 -3.50 -13.14
C VAL A 50 1.71 -2.19 -12.58
N GLN A 51 1.00 -1.55 -11.65
CA GLN A 51 1.49 -0.39 -10.91
C GLN A 51 2.67 -0.76 -10.02
N LEU A 52 2.66 -1.93 -9.37
CA LEU A 52 3.80 -2.44 -8.62
C LEU A 52 5.01 -2.66 -9.54
N VAL A 53 4.87 -3.40 -10.65
CA VAL A 53 5.97 -3.62 -11.62
C VAL A 53 6.56 -2.30 -12.13
N ARG A 54 5.72 -1.30 -12.45
CA ARG A 54 6.18 0.05 -12.86
C ARG A 54 6.91 0.81 -11.75
N HIS A 55 6.56 0.58 -10.49
CA HIS A 55 7.30 1.14 -9.35
C HIS A 55 8.66 0.45 -9.17
N LEU A 56 8.74 -0.86 -9.37
CA LEU A 56 9.99 -1.62 -9.29
C LEU A 56 10.98 -1.27 -10.43
N ASP A 57 10.48 -0.90 -11.60
CA ASP A 57 11.28 -0.43 -12.75
C ASP A 57 11.69 1.06 -12.62
N HIS A 58 11.26 1.76 -11.56
CA HIS A 58 11.59 3.17 -11.38
C HIS A 58 13.09 3.37 -11.03
N PRO A 59 13.80 4.38 -11.57
CA PRO A 59 15.25 4.54 -11.37
C PRO A 59 15.73 4.70 -9.91
N THR A 60 14.83 5.04 -8.98
CA THR A 60 15.12 5.17 -7.54
C THR A 60 14.82 3.89 -6.74
N ALA A 61 14.22 2.87 -7.37
CA ALA A 61 13.94 1.60 -6.73
C ALA A 61 15.21 0.75 -6.65
N GLY A 62 15.49 0.20 -5.46
CA GLY A 62 16.67 -0.64 -5.23
C GLY A 62 17.99 0.12 -5.09
N THR A 63 17.99 1.37 -4.64
CA THR A 63 19.22 2.10 -4.28
C THR A 63 19.80 1.67 -2.93
N LEU A 64 18.98 1.13 -2.02
CA LEU A 64 19.38 0.83 -0.64
C LEU A 64 20.10 -0.52 -0.45
N PHE A 65 19.97 -1.46 -1.39
CA PHE A 65 20.49 -2.83 -1.27
C PHE A 65 21.52 -3.20 -2.36
N PRO A 66 22.62 -2.43 -2.53
CA PRO A 66 23.53 -2.56 -3.67
C PRO A 66 24.26 -3.91 -3.79
N HIS A 67 24.24 -4.74 -2.74
CA HIS A 67 24.77 -6.10 -2.75
C HIS A 67 23.88 -7.09 -3.55
N ILE A 68 22.62 -6.75 -3.81
CA ILE A 68 21.72 -7.55 -4.65
C ILE A 68 22.00 -7.21 -6.11
N GLN A 69 22.52 -8.18 -6.87
CA GLN A 69 22.96 -7.97 -8.25
C GLN A 69 21.77 -7.76 -9.22
N ASP A 70 20.72 -8.55 -9.07
CA ASP A 70 19.48 -8.46 -9.85
C ASP A 70 18.74 -7.13 -9.53
N PRO A 71 18.58 -6.20 -10.48
CA PRO A 71 17.91 -4.92 -10.25
C PRO A 71 16.46 -5.05 -9.82
N LEU A 72 15.71 -6.00 -10.39
CA LEU A 72 14.28 -6.18 -10.11
C LEU A 72 14.08 -6.76 -8.70
N ARG A 73 14.88 -7.76 -8.33
CA ARG A 73 14.92 -8.29 -6.96
C ARG A 73 15.35 -7.22 -5.96
N ARG A 74 16.34 -6.39 -6.31
CA ARG A 74 16.82 -5.29 -5.45
C ARG A 74 15.75 -4.21 -5.23
N ALA A 75 15.02 -3.85 -6.29
CA ALA A 75 13.87 -2.96 -6.22
C ALA A 75 12.75 -3.55 -5.35
N PHE A 76 12.44 -4.85 -5.52
CA PHE A 76 11.42 -5.53 -4.73
C PHE A 76 11.77 -5.58 -3.24
N VAL A 77 13.01 -5.94 -2.89
CA VAL A 77 13.45 -5.96 -1.48
C VAL A 77 13.36 -4.58 -0.84
N GLN A 78 13.68 -3.51 -1.58
CA GLN A 78 13.49 -2.14 -1.08
C GLN A 78 12.01 -1.77 -0.90
N PHE A 79 11.14 -2.14 -1.85
CA PHE A 79 9.69 -1.95 -1.72
C PHE A 79 9.13 -2.69 -0.50
N ALA A 80 9.51 -3.96 -0.30
CA ALA A 80 9.07 -4.77 0.82
C ALA A 80 9.57 -4.20 2.17
N PHE A 81 10.84 -3.78 2.25
CA PHE A 81 11.39 -3.13 3.44
C PHE A 81 10.61 -1.85 3.80
N HIS A 82 10.33 -0.98 2.82
CA HIS A 82 9.54 0.23 3.05
C HIS A 82 8.08 -0.09 3.42
N LEU A 83 7.49 -1.14 2.85
CA LEU A 83 6.15 -1.60 3.21
C LEU A 83 6.10 -2.13 4.65
N GLU A 84 7.10 -2.89 5.08
CA GLU A 84 7.24 -3.38 6.46
C GLU A 84 7.47 -2.24 7.45
N GLU A 85 8.26 -1.22 7.10
CA GLU A 85 8.44 0.00 7.90
C GLU A 85 7.11 0.75 8.08
N GLU A 86 6.38 1.01 6.99
CA GLU A 86 5.05 1.64 7.02
C GLU A 86 4.03 0.81 7.81
N LEU A 87 4.05 -0.53 7.67
CA LEU A 87 3.20 -1.45 8.43
C LEU A 87 3.49 -1.43 9.94
N ALA A 88 4.76 -1.32 10.31
CA ALA A 88 5.18 -1.21 11.70
C ALA A 88 4.78 0.14 12.33
N THR A 89 4.85 1.23 11.55
CA THR A 89 4.84 2.62 12.08
C THR A 89 3.55 3.39 11.85
N HIS A 90 2.95 3.36 10.65
CA HIS A 90 1.88 4.27 10.25
C HIS A 90 0.56 3.57 9.87
N VAL A 91 0.60 2.29 9.46
CA VAL A 91 -0.62 1.55 9.10
C VAL A 91 -1.45 1.22 10.34
N ILE A 92 -2.75 1.47 10.23
CA ILE A 92 -3.80 1.10 11.18
C ILE A 92 -4.90 0.32 10.44
N SER A 93 -5.89 -0.21 11.18
CA SER A 93 -7.05 -0.86 10.57
C SER A 93 -7.71 0.02 9.51
N GLY A 94 -7.96 -0.57 8.34
CA GLY A 94 -8.60 0.09 7.20
C GLY A 94 -7.71 1.02 6.37
N SER A 95 -6.48 1.32 6.79
CA SER A 95 -5.56 2.21 6.06
C SER A 95 -5.44 1.84 4.58
N VAL A 96 -5.31 2.86 3.73
CA VAL A 96 -5.13 2.70 2.29
C VAL A 96 -3.69 3.03 1.91
N ILE A 97 -2.99 2.04 1.38
CA ILE A 97 -1.58 2.10 1.01
C ILE A 97 -1.51 2.27 -0.51
N ARG A 98 -0.81 3.31 -0.99
CA ARG A 98 -0.71 3.68 -2.42
C ARG A 98 0.72 3.83 -2.88
N LEU A 99 0.91 3.71 -4.20
CA LEU A 99 2.14 4.07 -4.89
C LEU A 99 1.95 5.41 -5.60
N ILE A 100 2.47 6.50 -5.01
CA ILE A 100 2.35 7.86 -5.53
C ILE A 100 3.75 8.38 -5.86
N GLY A 101 3.99 8.77 -7.12
CA GLY A 101 5.29 9.32 -7.54
C GLY A 101 6.48 8.37 -7.37
N GLY A 102 6.24 7.05 -7.28
CA GLY A 102 7.28 6.06 -6.99
C GLY A 102 7.59 5.88 -5.50
N VAL A 103 6.74 6.37 -4.59
CA VAL A 103 6.88 6.25 -3.13
C VAL A 103 5.64 5.56 -2.54
N ILE A 104 5.82 4.76 -1.49
CA ILE A 104 4.70 4.22 -0.70
C ILE A 104 4.07 5.38 0.09
N THR A 105 2.75 5.49 0.08
CA THR A 105 2.00 6.50 0.84
C THR A 105 0.87 5.83 1.60
N VAL A 106 0.81 6.01 2.91
CA VAL A 106 -0.26 5.49 3.77
C VAL A 106 -1.25 6.60 4.09
N ASP A 107 -2.48 6.46 3.61
CA ASP A 107 -3.62 7.22 4.12
C ASP A 107 -4.25 6.42 5.26
N PRO A 108 -4.14 6.87 6.53
CA PRO A 108 -4.90 6.27 7.61
C PRO A 108 -6.40 6.51 7.42
N VAL A 109 -7.24 5.54 7.79
CA VAL A 109 -8.67 5.80 7.98
C VAL A 109 -8.80 6.77 9.15
N ARG A 110 -9.08 8.03 8.83
CA ARG A 110 -9.47 9.03 9.82
C ARG A 110 -10.96 8.83 10.09
N ASP A 111 -11.35 8.61 11.34
CA ASP A 111 -12.77 8.79 11.70
C ASP A 111 -13.12 10.25 11.36
N PRO A 112 -14.25 10.54 10.68
CA PRO A 112 -14.71 11.91 10.50
C PRO A 112 -14.78 12.73 11.80
N ARG A 113 -14.86 12.07 12.97
CA ARG A 113 -14.77 12.68 14.30
C ARG A 113 -13.35 13.18 14.65
N ASP A 114 -12.31 12.45 14.25
CA ASP A 114 -10.91 12.81 14.52
C ASP A 114 -10.42 13.99 13.65
N LEU A 115 -11.16 14.29 12.57
CA LEU A 115 -10.94 15.47 11.73
C LEU A 115 -11.50 16.77 12.31
N LEU A 116 -12.15 16.72 13.48
CA LEU A 116 -12.98 17.80 14.01
C LEU A 116 -12.62 18.15 15.47
N PRO A 117 -11.56 18.93 15.71
CA PRO A 117 -11.44 19.64 16.98
C PRO A 117 -12.59 20.63 17.11
N ASP A 118 -13.47 20.40 18.09
CA ASP A 118 -14.47 21.34 18.61
C ASP A 118 -15.36 22.06 17.57
N LEU A 119 -15.97 21.33 16.63
CA LEU A 119 -17.11 21.92 15.90
C LEU A 119 -18.31 22.10 16.85
N PRO A 120 -18.91 23.31 16.90
CA PRO A 120 -20.12 23.53 17.70
C PRO A 120 -21.29 22.70 17.15
N PRO A 121 -22.28 22.34 18.00
CA PRO A 121 -23.40 21.50 17.61
C PRO A 121 -24.17 22.11 16.44
N GLY A 122 -24.10 21.45 15.29
CA GLY A 122 -24.70 21.87 14.03
C GLY A 122 -24.90 20.68 13.10
N LYS A 123 -25.83 20.80 12.14
CA LYS A 123 -26.02 19.80 11.09
C LYS A 123 -25.03 20.06 9.96
N TYR A 124 -23.94 19.30 9.94
CA TYR A 124 -22.94 19.36 8.88
C TYR A 124 -23.27 18.30 7.82
N GLU A 125 -23.62 18.75 6.62
CA GLU A 125 -23.74 17.87 5.45
C GLU A 125 -22.34 17.58 4.89
N TRP A 126 -21.82 16.39 5.21
CA TRP A 126 -20.55 15.90 4.67
C TRP A 126 -20.72 15.55 3.19
N GLY A 127 -20.67 16.57 2.35
CA GLY A 127 -20.60 16.42 0.90
C GLY A 127 -19.34 15.66 0.51
N ILE A 128 -19.48 14.34 0.32
CA ILE A 128 -18.46 13.51 -0.32
C ILE A 128 -18.27 14.07 -1.74
N LYS A 129 -17.29 14.96 -1.89
CA LYS A 129 -16.86 15.47 -3.18
C LYS A 129 -16.12 14.35 -3.92
N THR A 130 -16.89 13.49 -4.57
CA THR A 130 -16.39 12.77 -5.75
C THR A 130 -15.90 13.82 -6.75
N SER A 131 -14.59 13.87 -6.93
CA SER A 131 -13.93 14.87 -7.78
C SER A 131 -14.26 14.62 -9.26
N ARG A 132 -15.25 15.36 -9.78
CA ARG A 132 -15.58 15.51 -11.21
C ARG A 132 -14.40 16.08 -12.01
N PRO A 133 -14.23 15.68 -13.29
CA PRO A 133 -14.71 16.48 -14.46
C PRO A 133 -15.20 15.59 -15.64
N LEU A 134 -15.71 16.05 -16.81
CA LEU A 134 -16.38 17.28 -17.29
C LEU A 134 -17.12 16.97 -18.63
N GLY A 135 -18.22 17.67 -18.94
CA GLY A 135 -18.90 17.65 -20.25
C GLY A 135 -19.86 16.47 -20.50
N LYS A 136 -20.92 16.60 -21.31
CA LYS A 136 -21.41 17.75 -22.11
C LYS A 136 -22.77 18.24 -21.60
#